data_AF-A0A661FDU6-F1
#
_entry.id   AF-A0A661FDU6-F1
#
_cell.length_a   1.000
_cell.length_b   1.000
_cell.length_c   1.000
_cell.angle_alpha   90.00
_cell.angle_beta   90.00
_cell.angle_gamma   90.00
#
_symmetry.space_group_name_H-M   'P 1'
#
loop_
_entity.id
_entity.type
_entity.pdbx_description
1 polymer ?
#
loop_
_entity_poly.entity_id
_entity_poly.type
_entity_poly.pdbx_seq_one_letter_code
_entity_poly.pdbx_strand_id
1 'polypeptide(L)'
;MLSRRAFLKASVAAASGLILPSWLVRAENFLKVEGKPLLESLPTHRQTLYVSGSCGDGLHTLGLEDCPYDLIDVDLTWKEFIEEIEEGQEEFDQLLEQRAEYGEALLLDEKIDADLFYGYWDASYSPEAKAHGLLSNLDLGPELIGEHARGGIYVETQASSWGYRSIAAAEDELSLSLLQKRLNDIDGTIAIELE
;
A
#
# COMPACT_ATOMS: atom_id res chain seq x y z
N MET A 1 -33.16 11.67 -51.31
CA MET A 1 -32.71 10.28 -51.03
C MET A 1 -31.24 10.16 -51.37
N LEU A 2 -30.37 10.11 -50.35
CA LEU A 2 -28.92 9.94 -50.52
C LEU A 2 -28.62 8.48 -50.87
N SER A 3 -27.92 8.26 -51.99
CA SER A 3 -27.58 6.93 -52.52
C SER A 3 -26.59 6.20 -51.60
N ARG A 4 -26.75 4.87 -51.46
CA ARG A 4 -25.87 3.97 -50.68
C ARG A 4 -24.37 4.09 -51.06
N ARG A 5 -24.04 4.63 -52.24
CA ARG A 5 -22.66 4.94 -52.66
C ARG A 5 -22.07 6.21 -52.01
N ALA A 6 -22.89 7.14 -51.54
CA ALA A 6 -22.44 8.32 -50.80
C ALA A 6 -22.05 7.97 -49.35
N PHE A 7 -22.73 6.98 -48.75
CA PHE A 7 -22.42 6.51 -47.39
C PHE A 7 -21.03 5.85 -47.30
N LEU A 8 -20.65 5.07 -48.31
CA LEU A 8 -19.33 4.42 -48.39
C LEU A 8 -18.17 5.37 -48.72
N LYS A 9 -18.44 6.56 -49.28
CA LYS A 9 -17.41 7.60 -49.45
C LYS A 9 -17.24 8.48 -48.20
N ALA A 10 -18.25 8.55 -47.33
CA ALA A 10 -18.12 9.17 -46.02
C ALA A 10 -17.35 8.29 -45.01
N SER A 11 -17.31 6.97 -45.21
CA SER A 11 -16.60 6.03 -44.32
C SER A 11 -15.09 5.99 -44.53
N VAL A 12 -14.58 6.51 -45.66
CA VAL A 12 -13.13 6.56 -45.92
C VAL A 12 -12.46 7.79 -45.29
N ALA A 13 -13.24 8.78 -44.83
CA ALA A 13 -12.74 9.93 -44.08
C ALA A 13 -12.70 9.71 -42.55
N ALA A 14 -13.26 8.61 -42.04
CA ALA A 14 -13.31 8.27 -40.61
C ALA A 14 -12.30 7.18 -40.19
N ALA A 15 -11.28 6.95 -41.01
CA ALA A 15 -10.16 6.03 -40.73
C ALA A 15 -8.80 6.75 -40.70
N SER A 16 -8.80 8.08 -40.55
CA SER A 16 -7.64 8.78 -40.00
C SER A 16 -7.64 8.52 -38.51
N GLY A 17 -6.94 7.45 -38.12
CA GLY A 17 -6.95 6.90 -36.76
C GLY A 17 -6.86 7.99 -35.70
N LEU A 18 -7.81 7.98 -34.77
CA LEU A 18 -7.61 8.55 -33.46
C LEU A 18 -6.40 7.81 -32.88
N ILE A 19 -5.21 8.42 -32.98
CA ILE A 19 -4.08 8.04 -32.17
C ILE A 19 -4.51 8.39 -30.75
N LEU A 20 -5.04 7.41 -30.04
CA LEU A 20 -5.31 7.57 -28.63
C LEU A 20 -3.97 7.89 -27.96
N PRO A 21 -3.91 8.92 -27.09
CA PRO A 21 -2.69 9.20 -26.36
C PRO A 21 -2.28 7.95 -25.59
N SER A 22 -0.97 7.77 -25.38
CA SER A 22 -0.49 6.71 -24.50
C SER A 22 -1.13 6.85 -23.12
N TRP A 23 -1.24 5.73 -22.39
CA TRP A 23 -1.86 5.72 -21.07
C TRP A 23 -1.24 6.78 -20.15
N LEU A 24 0.10 6.91 -20.16
CA LEU A 24 0.83 7.91 -19.41
C LEU A 24 0.40 9.35 -19.74
N VAL A 25 0.30 9.70 -21.02
CA VAL A 25 -0.14 11.05 -21.43
C VAL A 25 -1.58 11.31 -20.98
N ARG A 26 -2.43 10.29 -21.00
CA ARG A 26 -3.80 10.40 -20.47
C ARG A 26 -3.80 10.65 -18.96
N ALA A 27 -2.98 9.94 -18.19
CA ALA A 27 -2.85 10.14 -16.74
C ALA A 27 -2.29 11.52 -16.40
N GLU A 28 -1.21 11.96 -17.07
CA GLU A 28 -0.62 13.30 -16.88
C GLU A 28 -1.64 14.41 -17.20
N ASN A 29 -2.44 14.25 -18.25
CA ASN A 29 -3.47 15.22 -18.61
C ASN A 29 -4.64 15.20 -17.61
N PHE A 30 -5.06 14.03 -17.14
CA PHE A 30 -6.08 13.92 -16.12
C PHE A 30 -5.64 14.60 -14.83
N LEU A 31 -4.41 14.35 -14.37
CA LEU A 31 -3.83 14.99 -13.20
C LEU A 31 -3.77 16.51 -13.36
N LYS A 32 -3.34 17.02 -14.53
CA LYS A 32 -3.30 18.47 -14.80
C LYS A 32 -4.67 19.15 -14.74
N VAL A 33 -5.74 18.44 -15.13
CA VAL A 33 -7.09 18.99 -15.20
C VAL A 33 -7.83 18.84 -13.88
N GLU A 34 -7.73 17.68 -13.25
CA GLU A 34 -8.52 17.29 -12.09
C GLU A 34 -7.76 17.43 -10.76
N GLY A 35 -6.44 17.53 -10.80
CA GLY A 35 -5.59 17.63 -9.60
C GLY A 35 -5.55 16.36 -8.74
N LYS A 36 -5.93 15.21 -9.29
CA LYS A 36 -6.00 13.92 -8.59
C LYS A 36 -5.54 12.76 -9.49
N PRO A 37 -5.11 11.62 -8.93
CA PRO A 37 -4.67 10.48 -9.71
C PRO A 37 -5.78 9.89 -10.60
N LEU A 38 -5.38 9.33 -11.75
CA LEU A 38 -6.26 8.55 -12.61
C LEU A 38 -6.35 7.10 -12.12
N LEU A 39 -7.41 6.78 -11.37
CA LEU A 39 -7.63 5.46 -10.80
C LEU A 39 -8.72 4.71 -11.61
N GLU A 40 -8.31 3.83 -12.52
CA GLU A 40 -9.25 3.05 -13.34
C GLU A 40 -9.86 1.89 -12.54
N SER A 41 -11.17 1.95 -12.31
CA SER A 41 -11.93 0.90 -11.63
C SER A 41 -12.20 -0.30 -12.54
N LEU A 42 -12.04 -1.52 -11.99
CA LEU A 42 -12.37 -2.78 -12.63
C LEU A 42 -13.43 -3.54 -11.82
N PRO A 43 -14.39 -4.24 -12.46
CA PRO A 43 -15.37 -5.06 -11.75
C PRO A 43 -14.75 -6.22 -10.94
N THR A 44 -13.49 -6.55 -11.22
CA THR A 44 -12.69 -7.58 -10.57
C THR A 44 -12.01 -7.12 -9.30
N HIS A 45 -12.07 -5.83 -8.95
CA HIS A 45 -11.52 -5.32 -7.70
C HIS A 45 -12.21 -5.99 -6.49
N ARG A 46 -11.39 -6.46 -5.54
CA ARG A 46 -11.80 -7.20 -4.33
C ARG A 46 -11.06 -6.76 -3.08
N GLN A 47 -9.91 -6.11 -3.23
CA GLN A 47 -9.11 -5.55 -2.15
C GLN A 47 -8.87 -4.06 -2.40
N THR A 48 -8.72 -3.29 -1.33
CA THR A 48 -8.49 -1.86 -1.38
C THR A 48 -7.18 -1.52 -0.68
N LEU A 49 -6.35 -0.75 -1.38
CA LEU A 49 -5.15 -0.10 -0.87
C LEU A 49 -5.49 1.37 -0.62
N TYR A 50 -5.64 1.75 0.64
CA TYR A 50 -5.97 3.11 1.05
C TYR A 50 -4.73 3.99 1.00
N VAL A 51 -4.93 5.22 0.55
CA VAL A 51 -3.92 6.27 0.54
C VAL A 51 -4.25 7.23 1.67
N SER A 52 -3.47 7.17 2.74
CA SER A 52 -3.58 8.12 3.85
C SER A 52 -2.64 9.30 3.63
N GLY A 53 -3.09 10.48 4.05
CA GLY A 53 -2.29 11.70 4.02
C GLY A 53 -1.08 11.58 4.96
N SER A 54 0.10 11.98 4.48
CA SER A 54 1.39 11.78 5.15
C SER A 54 1.36 12.04 6.66
N CYS A 55 1.81 11.08 7.46
CA CYS A 55 2.21 11.32 8.85
C CYS A 55 3.58 12.04 8.92
N GLY A 56 3.74 13.15 8.18
CA GLY A 56 4.83 14.11 8.35
C GLY A 56 5.99 14.08 7.35
N ASP A 57 6.00 13.17 6.36
CA ASP A 57 7.07 13.06 5.37
C ASP A 57 6.72 13.60 3.96
N GLY A 58 5.46 14.00 3.74
CA GLY A 58 4.98 14.50 2.45
C GLY A 58 4.72 13.41 1.41
N LEU A 59 4.81 12.13 1.77
CA LEU A 59 4.50 11.00 0.89
C LEU A 59 3.04 10.54 1.05
N HIS A 60 2.53 9.88 0.00
CA HIS A 60 1.25 9.19 0.03
C HIS A 60 1.42 7.79 0.62
N THR A 61 1.23 7.64 1.94
CA THR A 61 1.39 6.36 2.62
C THR A 61 0.27 5.40 2.19
N LEU A 62 0.63 4.15 1.92
CA LEU A 62 -0.26 3.11 1.43
C LEU A 62 -0.54 2.12 2.56
N GLY A 63 -1.82 1.90 2.86
CA GLY A 63 -2.29 0.95 3.85
C GLY A 63 -3.24 -0.09 3.25
N LEU A 64 -3.06 -1.35 3.60
CA LEU A 64 -4.03 -2.40 3.29
C LEU A 64 -5.03 -2.50 4.45
N GLU A 65 -6.32 -2.29 4.17
CA GLU A 65 -7.40 -2.08 5.16
C GLU A 65 -7.47 -0.64 5.68
N ASP A 66 -8.65 -0.25 6.16
CA ASP A 66 -8.91 1.06 6.77
C ASP A 66 -8.11 1.17 8.09
N CYS A 67 -7.50 2.33 8.32
CA CYS A 67 -6.43 2.53 9.29
C CYS A 67 -6.93 2.39 10.74
N PRO A 68 -6.69 1.28 11.45
CA PRO A 68 -7.42 0.96 12.67
C PRO A 68 -6.66 1.37 13.94
N TYR A 69 -5.92 2.48 13.93
CA TYR A 69 -5.17 2.92 15.13
C TYR A 69 -6.07 3.09 16.36
N ASP A 70 -7.37 3.38 16.16
CA ASP A 70 -8.37 3.49 17.23
C ASP A 70 -8.87 2.15 17.79
N LEU A 71 -8.43 1.00 17.25
CA LEU A 71 -8.95 -0.34 17.58
C LEU A 71 -7.92 -1.30 18.19
N ILE A 72 -6.68 -0.87 18.37
CA ILE A 72 -5.63 -1.77 18.87
C ILE A 72 -5.72 -1.86 20.40
N ASP A 73 -6.02 -3.05 20.91
CA ASP A 73 -6.01 -3.31 22.36
C ASP A 73 -4.57 -3.41 22.83
N VAL A 74 -4.10 -2.36 23.51
CA VAL A 74 -2.75 -2.31 24.09
C VAL A 74 -2.69 -2.87 25.51
N ASP A 75 -3.81 -3.35 26.04
CA ASP A 75 -3.88 -3.94 27.38
C ASP A 75 -3.85 -5.47 27.30
N LEU A 76 -2.96 -6.04 26.47
CA LEU A 76 -2.78 -7.48 26.37
C LEU A 76 -1.94 -8.03 27.53
N THR A 77 -2.25 -9.26 27.94
CA THR A 77 -1.34 -10.09 28.74
C THR A 77 -0.29 -10.75 27.85
N TRP A 78 0.82 -11.20 28.43
CA TRP A 78 1.81 -12.01 27.70
C TRP A 78 1.20 -13.25 27.06
N LYS A 79 0.22 -13.87 27.73
CA LYS A 79 -0.52 -15.00 27.17
C LYS A 79 -1.24 -14.63 25.89
N GLU A 80 -1.99 -13.52 25.90
CA GLU A 80 -2.75 -13.06 24.73
C GLU A 80 -1.80 -12.64 23.60
N PHE A 81 -0.70 -11.96 23.93
CA PHE A 81 0.33 -11.58 22.96
C PHE A 81 0.93 -12.80 22.24
N ILE A 82 1.25 -13.88 22.97
CA ILE A 82 1.75 -15.13 22.36
C ILE A 82 0.70 -15.79 21.45
N GLU A 83 -0.59 -15.65 21.78
CA GLU A 83 -1.68 -16.20 20.97
C GLU A 83 -1.94 -15.37 19.69
N GLU A 84 -1.69 -14.06 19.73
CA GLU A 84 -2.00 -13.12 18.64
C GLU A 84 -0.82 -12.82 17.71
N ILE A 85 0.41 -12.83 18.24
CA ILE A 85 1.63 -12.41 17.54
C ILE A 85 2.57 -13.60 17.39
N GLU A 86 2.99 -13.90 16.15
CA GLU A 86 3.82 -15.07 15.83
C GLU A 86 5.14 -15.07 16.62
N GLU A 87 5.75 -13.90 16.78
CA GLU A 87 6.99 -13.68 17.51
C GLU A 87 6.81 -13.65 19.04
N GLY A 88 5.58 -13.71 19.55
CA GLY A 88 5.28 -13.46 20.96
C GLY A 88 5.91 -14.46 21.91
N GLN A 89 6.00 -15.74 21.52
CA GLN A 89 6.66 -16.78 22.32
C GLN A 89 8.17 -16.55 22.44
N GLU A 90 8.82 -16.17 21.34
CA GLU A 90 10.26 -15.91 21.33
C GLU A 90 10.59 -14.70 22.21
N GLU A 91 9.80 -13.62 22.10
CA GLU A 91 9.96 -12.42 22.92
C GLU A 91 9.76 -12.73 24.43
N PHE A 92 8.73 -13.51 24.76
CA PHE A 92 8.49 -13.92 26.16
C PHE A 92 9.68 -14.71 26.72
N ASP A 93 10.23 -15.66 25.96
CA ASP A 93 11.36 -16.48 26.40
C ASP A 93 12.63 -15.62 26.61
N GLN A 94 12.91 -14.67 25.71
CA GLN A 94 14.03 -13.74 25.85
C GLN A 94 13.89 -12.86 27.10
N LEU A 95 12.71 -12.30 27.35
CA LEU A 95 12.47 -11.47 28.53
C LEU A 95 12.49 -12.28 29.82
N LEU A 96 11.99 -13.53 29.79
CA LEU A 96 12.04 -14.44 30.92
C LEU A 96 13.49 -14.76 31.31
N GLU A 97 14.35 -15.05 30.33
CA GLU A 97 15.79 -15.26 30.56
C GLU A 97 16.44 -14.01 31.17
N GLN A 98 16.17 -12.83 30.60
CA GLN A 98 16.70 -11.56 31.09
C GLN A 98 16.28 -11.27 32.54
N ARG A 99 14.99 -11.42 32.87
CA ARG A 99 14.49 -11.19 34.24
C ARG A 99 15.04 -12.21 35.23
N ALA A 100 15.23 -13.46 34.80
CA ALA A 100 15.82 -14.50 35.64
C ALA A 100 17.26 -14.16 36.07
N GLU A 101 18.04 -13.45 35.24
CA GLU A 101 19.38 -12.96 35.61
C GLU A 101 19.36 -12.01 36.83
N TYR A 102 18.25 -11.28 37.01
CA TYR A 102 18.02 -10.38 38.14
C TYR A 102 17.20 -11.01 39.27
N GLY A 103 16.82 -12.29 39.14
CA GLY A 103 15.99 -13.00 40.11
C GLY A 103 14.51 -12.60 40.09
N GLU A 104 14.06 -11.98 39.00
CA GLU A 104 12.67 -11.58 38.78
C GLU A 104 11.89 -12.68 38.04
N ALA A 105 10.60 -12.80 38.33
CA ALA A 105 9.71 -13.71 37.62
C ALA A 105 8.91 -12.93 36.56
N LEU A 106 8.65 -13.58 35.42
CA LEU A 106 7.71 -13.13 34.41
C LEU A 106 6.52 -14.09 34.40
N LEU A 107 5.31 -13.56 34.50
CA LEU A 107 4.08 -14.35 34.51
C LEU A 107 3.32 -14.15 33.21
N LEU A 108 2.69 -15.21 32.70
CA LEU A 108 1.88 -15.15 31.48
C LEU A 108 0.67 -14.19 31.60
N ASP A 109 0.14 -14.01 32.81
CA ASP A 109 -0.99 -13.09 33.07
C ASP A 109 -0.52 -11.63 33.34
N GLU A 110 0.79 -11.36 33.31
CA GLU A 110 1.32 -9.99 33.38
C GLU A 110 1.02 -9.24 32.08
N LYS A 111 0.79 -7.93 32.17
CA LYS A 111 0.58 -7.09 30.99
C LYS A 111 1.88 -6.93 30.21
N ILE A 112 1.78 -6.98 28.89
CA ILE A 112 2.89 -6.60 28.02
C ILE A 112 3.09 -5.09 28.07
N ASP A 113 4.33 -4.66 27.84
CA ASP A 113 4.62 -3.26 27.61
C ASP A 113 3.99 -2.79 26.29
N ALA A 114 3.27 -1.67 26.32
CA ALA A 114 2.55 -1.17 25.16
C ALA A 114 3.49 -0.78 24.02
N ASP A 115 4.67 -0.23 24.34
CA ASP A 115 5.64 0.20 23.34
C ASP A 115 6.26 -1.00 22.63
N LEU A 116 6.52 -2.09 23.37
CA LEU A 116 6.94 -3.37 22.80
C LEU A 116 5.90 -3.91 21.82
N PHE A 117 4.64 -3.96 22.25
CA PHE A 117 3.54 -4.40 21.39
C PHE A 117 3.42 -3.53 20.13
N TYR A 118 3.49 -2.20 20.26
CA TYR A 118 3.44 -1.29 19.11
C TYR A 118 4.60 -1.51 18.13
N GLY A 119 5.80 -1.83 18.64
CA GLY A 119 6.94 -2.16 17.80
C GLY A 119 6.67 -3.36 16.87
N TYR A 120 6.08 -4.44 17.43
CA TYR A 120 5.69 -5.61 16.65
C TYR A 120 4.54 -5.31 15.68
N TRP A 121 3.52 -4.60 16.16
CA TRP A 121 2.37 -4.24 15.35
C TRP A 121 2.76 -3.38 14.14
N ASP A 122 3.55 -2.32 14.35
CA ASP A 122 3.97 -1.39 13.28
C ASP A 122 4.89 -2.07 12.26
N ALA A 123 5.71 -3.03 12.70
CA ALA A 123 6.63 -3.77 11.84
C ALA A 123 5.92 -4.80 10.93
N SER A 124 4.89 -5.50 11.44
CA SER A 124 4.38 -6.72 10.79
C SER A 124 2.87 -6.73 10.54
N TYR A 125 2.07 -6.00 11.34
CA TYR A 125 0.60 -6.17 11.39
C TYR A 125 -0.17 -4.91 10.97
N SER A 126 0.49 -3.74 10.94
CA SER A 126 -0.09 -2.48 10.48
C SER A 126 -0.58 -2.56 9.03
N PRO A 127 -1.61 -1.78 8.65
CA PRO A 127 -2.01 -1.63 7.25
C PRO A 127 -0.82 -1.33 6.33
N GLU A 128 0.11 -0.50 6.78
CA GLU A 128 1.33 -0.13 6.06
C GLU A 128 2.30 -1.30 5.91
N ALA A 129 2.52 -2.10 6.97
CA ALA A 129 3.33 -3.31 6.89
C ALA A 129 2.72 -4.35 5.94
N LYS A 130 1.38 -4.51 5.97
CA LYS A 130 0.65 -5.37 5.03
C LYS A 130 0.79 -4.87 3.58
N ALA A 131 0.65 -3.56 3.36
CA ALA A 131 0.86 -2.95 2.04
C ALA A 131 2.31 -3.13 1.56
N HIS A 132 3.30 -2.94 2.45
CA HIS A 132 4.70 -3.21 2.17
C HIS A 132 4.92 -4.67 1.77
N GLY A 133 4.38 -5.62 2.53
CA GLY A 133 4.47 -7.05 2.21
C GLY A 133 3.82 -7.40 0.88
N LEU A 134 2.65 -6.83 0.58
CA LEU A 134 1.96 -7.01 -0.69
C LEU A 134 2.81 -6.48 -1.86
N LEU A 135 3.23 -5.22 -1.82
CA LEU A 135 3.93 -4.58 -2.93
C LEU A 135 5.36 -5.10 -3.11
N SER A 136 6.04 -5.50 -2.03
CA SER A 136 7.37 -6.15 -2.10
C SER A 136 7.38 -7.42 -2.94
N ASN A 137 6.24 -8.11 -3.02
CA ASN A 137 6.09 -9.37 -3.75
C ASN A 137 5.63 -9.18 -5.20
N LEU A 138 5.39 -7.94 -5.65
CA LEU A 138 4.92 -7.64 -7.00
C LEU A 138 6.05 -7.08 -7.86
N ASP A 139 6.07 -7.49 -9.13
CA ASP A 139 6.87 -6.79 -10.14
C ASP A 139 6.16 -5.47 -10.51
N LEU A 140 6.49 -4.38 -9.83
CA LEU A 140 5.94 -3.05 -10.11
C LEU A 140 6.43 -2.46 -11.44
N GLY A 141 7.50 -3.03 -12.01
CA GLY A 141 8.03 -2.63 -13.29
C GLY A 141 8.83 -1.32 -13.28
N PRO A 142 9.48 -1.00 -14.41
CA PRO A 142 10.45 0.08 -14.52
C PRO A 142 9.82 1.48 -14.55
N GLU A 143 8.50 1.60 -14.68
CA GLU A 143 7.81 2.90 -14.64
C GLU A 143 7.70 3.45 -13.21
N LEU A 144 7.78 2.57 -12.21
CA LEU A 144 7.62 2.87 -10.78
C LEU A 144 8.90 2.65 -9.96
N ILE A 145 9.82 1.81 -10.45
CA ILE A 145 11.05 1.44 -9.75
C ILE A 145 12.28 1.64 -10.66
N GLY A 146 13.29 2.36 -10.16
CA GLY A 146 14.60 2.54 -10.82
C GLY A 146 14.96 3.99 -11.14
N GLU A 147 16.21 4.22 -11.56
CA GLU A 147 16.81 5.55 -11.79
C GLU A 147 16.06 6.40 -12.84
N HIS A 148 15.33 5.76 -13.74
CA HIS A 148 14.60 6.44 -14.83
C HIS A 148 13.08 6.21 -14.74
N ALA A 149 12.59 5.83 -13.55
CA ALA A 149 11.17 5.69 -13.30
C ALA A 149 10.44 7.03 -13.50
N ARG A 150 9.16 6.95 -13.88
CA ARG A 150 8.32 8.12 -14.15
C ARG A 150 7.53 8.56 -12.93
N GLY A 151 7.23 7.62 -12.05
CA GLY A 151 6.82 7.88 -10.67
C GLY A 151 7.69 7.05 -9.72
N GLY A 152 7.42 7.16 -8.42
CA GLY A 152 8.16 6.47 -7.38
C GLY A 152 7.22 5.75 -6.43
N ILE A 153 7.47 4.44 -6.24
CA ILE A 153 6.93 3.69 -5.10
C ILE A 153 8.09 3.33 -4.17
N TYR A 154 7.99 3.75 -2.93
CA TYR A 154 8.91 3.40 -1.86
C TYR A 154 8.33 2.19 -1.12
N VAL A 155 9.09 1.11 -1.08
CA VAL A 155 8.76 -0.09 -0.29
C VAL A 155 10.00 -0.41 0.53
N GLU A 156 10.03 0.13 1.74
CA GLU A 156 11.24 0.16 2.57
C GLU A 156 10.94 -0.25 4.00
N THR A 157 11.94 -0.85 4.65
CA THR A 157 11.95 -1.07 6.10
C THR A 157 13.02 -0.19 6.71
N GLN A 158 12.61 0.68 7.63
CA GLN A 158 13.48 1.68 8.25
C GLN A 158 13.43 1.61 9.77
N ALA A 159 14.43 2.18 10.45
CA ALA A 159 14.41 2.30 11.90
C ALA A 159 13.30 3.27 12.35
N SER A 160 12.59 2.93 13.42
CA SER A 160 11.55 3.74 14.06
C SER A 160 11.84 3.91 15.55
N SER A 161 11.08 4.78 16.23
CA SER A 161 11.18 4.94 17.69
C SER A 161 10.87 3.66 18.47
N TRP A 162 10.20 2.70 17.83
CA TRP A 162 9.73 1.45 18.43
C TRP A 162 10.42 0.22 17.84
N GLY A 163 11.52 0.41 17.09
CA GLY A 163 12.28 -0.66 16.45
C GLY A 163 12.42 -0.44 14.96
N TYR A 164 11.65 -1.19 14.16
CA TYR A 164 11.60 -1.05 12.71
C TYR A 164 10.17 -0.79 12.25
N ARG A 165 10.04 -0.08 11.12
CA ARG A 165 8.77 0.19 10.46
C ARG A 165 8.88 -0.15 8.99
N SER A 166 7.94 -0.94 8.50
CA SER A 166 7.81 -1.26 7.07
C SER A 166 6.79 -0.33 6.44
N ILE A 167 7.21 0.44 5.45
CA ILE A 167 6.40 1.48 4.81
C ILE A 167 6.27 1.18 3.32
N ALA A 168 5.05 1.30 2.81
CA ALA A 168 4.77 1.47 1.40
C ALA A 168 4.25 2.89 1.15
N ALA A 169 4.82 3.61 0.20
CA ALA A 169 4.37 4.96 -0.12
C ALA A 169 4.55 5.30 -1.60
N ALA A 170 3.67 6.16 -2.12
CA ALA A 170 3.80 6.75 -3.45
C ALA A 170 4.38 8.18 -3.35
N GLU A 171 5.27 8.51 -4.29
CA GLU A 171 5.92 9.83 -4.35
C GLU A 171 4.93 10.96 -4.64
N ASP A 172 3.99 10.72 -5.55
CA ASP A 172 3.03 11.71 -6.02
C ASP A 172 1.77 11.07 -6.63
N GLU A 173 0.82 11.89 -7.07
CA GLU A 173 -0.42 11.43 -7.70
C GLU A 173 -0.19 10.73 -9.05
N LEU A 174 0.91 11.05 -9.75
CA LEU A 174 1.26 10.32 -10.97
C LEU A 174 1.66 8.88 -10.63
N SER A 175 2.42 8.70 -9.55
CA SER A 175 2.85 7.41 -9.02
C SER A 175 1.66 6.56 -8.61
N LEU A 176 0.65 7.14 -7.95
CA LEU A 176 -0.61 6.45 -7.63
C LEU A 176 -1.37 6.01 -8.91
N SER A 177 -1.39 6.85 -9.93
CA SER A 177 -2.02 6.51 -11.22
C SER A 177 -1.32 5.32 -11.87
N LEU A 178 0.02 5.38 -11.95
CA LEU A 178 0.86 4.32 -12.52
C LEU A 178 0.75 3.02 -11.73
N LEU A 179 0.68 3.10 -10.40
CA LEU A 179 0.47 1.95 -9.53
C LEU A 179 -0.89 1.29 -9.81
N GLN A 180 -1.99 2.05 -9.84
CA GLN A 180 -3.30 1.47 -10.17
C GLN A 180 -3.30 0.79 -11.53
N LYS A 181 -2.67 1.41 -12.54
CA LYS A 181 -2.52 0.81 -13.87
C LYS A 181 -1.77 -0.52 -13.79
N ARG A 182 -0.65 -0.56 -13.05
CA ARG A 182 0.16 -1.76 -12.94
C ARG A 182 -0.57 -2.88 -12.20
N LEU A 183 -1.26 -2.57 -11.10
CA LEU A 183 -2.09 -3.52 -10.36
C LEU A 183 -3.21 -4.10 -11.26
N ASN A 184 -3.81 -3.25 -12.10
CA ASN A 184 -4.78 -3.68 -13.11
C ASN A 184 -4.19 -4.62 -14.17
N ASP A 185 -2.94 -4.41 -14.58
CA ASP A 185 -2.26 -5.25 -15.56
C ASP A 185 -1.78 -6.60 -14.98
N ILE A 186 -1.48 -6.67 -13.67
CA ILE A 186 -1.00 -7.88 -13.00
C ILE A 186 -2.14 -8.87 -12.78
N ASP A 187 -3.17 -8.47 -12.04
CA ASP A 187 -4.32 -9.32 -11.74
C ASP A 187 -5.67 -8.59 -11.69
N GLY A 188 -5.67 -7.25 -11.60
CA GLY A 188 -6.87 -6.44 -11.55
C GLY A 188 -7.77 -6.68 -10.35
N THR A 189 -7.22 -7.15 -9.23
CA THR A 189 -7.95 -7.43 -7.99
C THR A 189 -7.83 -6.33 -6.95
N ILE A 190 -6.83 -5.44 -7.07
CA ILE A 190 -6.56 -4.38 -6.10
C ILE A 190 -6.98 -3.00 -6.65
N ALA A 191 -7.79 -2.29 -5.88
CA ALA A 191 -8.14 -0.90 -6.10
C ALA A 191 -7.33 0.01 -5.17
N ILE A 192 -6.98 1.20 -5.63
CA ILE A 192 -6.46 2.29 -4.80
C ILE A 192 -7.63 3.22 -4.47
N GLU A 193 -7.75 3.62 -3.21
CA GLU A 193 -8.72 4.61 -2.75
C GLU A 193 -8.02 5.73 -1.97
N LEU A 194 -8.47 6.96 -2.15
CA LEU A 194 -7.97 8.12 -1.41
C LEU A 194 -8.89 8.35 -0.21
N GLU A 195 -8.31 8.55 0.98
CA GLU A 195 -9.04 8.96 2.20
C GLU A 195 -9.42 10.45 2.20
#